data_AF-A0A2E6VTF6-F1
#
_entry.id   AF-A0A2E6VTF6-F1
#
_cell.length_a   1.000
_cell.length_b   1.000
_cell.length_c   1.000
_cell.angle_alpha   90.00
_cell.angle_beta   90.00
_cell.angle_gamma   90.00
#
_symmetry.space_group_name_H-M   'P 1'
#
loop_
_entity.id
_entity.type
_entity.pdbx_description
1 polymer ?
#
loop_
_entity_poly.entity_id
_entity_poly.type
_entity_poly.pdbx_seq_one_letter_code
_entity_poly.pdbx_strand_id
1 'polypeptide(L)'
;MGCASPTVPREDSDSDELAQDQNLDFNNGSSQNNNQNNNQNNNWFDTGDAGVMDATEMAQDAGSAIDEPEPEPEPEPEPSNGACDNDADEGELGSLDDTLDDVVGDCALSCLLSSDVATCGSDCVADNTDLSDDCSDCFGEIIACTASNCAFQCGLDAEGEACASCREENCNDDFEQCAGIPAQ
;
A
#
# COMPACT_ATOMS: atom_id res chain seq x y z
N MET A 1 -3.27 18.68 27.91
CA MET A 1 -3.18 17.51 28.80
C MET A 1 -2.46 16.45 27.98
N GLY A 2 -1.21 16.14 28.33
CA GLY A 2 -0.40 15.18 27.57
C GLY A 2 -0.65 13.76 28.06
N CYS A 3 -0.84 12.83 27.13
CA CYS A 3 -0.83 11.40 27.40
C CYS A 3 0.64 10.97 27.55
N ALA A 4 0.97 10.39 28.71
CA ALA A 4 2.28 9.78 28.94
C ALA A 4 2.19 8.31 28.53
N SER A 5 3.02 7.90 27.59
CA SER A 5 3.17 6.51 27.16
C SER A 5 3.73 5.65 28.32
N PRO A 6 3.19 4.45 28.58
CA PRO A 6 3.83 3.48 29.45
C PRO A 6 4.86 2.66 28.63
N THR A 7 6.14 2.80 28.96
CA THR A 7 7.18 1.86 28.54
C THR A 7 6.96 0.52 29.25
N VAL A 8 6.57 -0.53 28.51
CA VAL A 8 6.52 -1.91 29.02
C VAL A 8 7.87 -2.58 28.72
N PRO A 9 8.52 -3.23 29.69
CA PRO A 9 9.71 -4.04 29.44
C PRO A 9 9.32 -5.39 28.81
N ARG A 10 9.90 -5.71 27.64
CA ARG A 10 9.91 -7.06 27.04
C ARG A 10 10.81 -7.96 27.92
N GLU A 11 10.24 -8.99 28.53
CA GLU A 11 11.01 -10.05 29.19
C GLU A 11 11.27 -11.18 28.19
N ASP A 12 12.54 -11.32 27.81
CA ASP A 12 13.07 -12.46 27.05
C ASP A 12 12.81 -13.76 27.82
N SER A 13 12.24 -14.75 27.13
CA SER A 13 12.20 -16.13 27.60
C SER A 13 12.67 -17.07 26.49
N ASP A 14 14.00 -17.13 26.36
CA ASP A 14 14.71 -18.26 25.77
C ASP A 14 14.39 -19.54 26.54
N SER A 15 13.93 -20.57 25.83
CA SER A 15 13.99 -21.96 26.28
C SER A 15 14.05 -22.91 25.07
N ASP A 16 15.29 -23.13 24.66
CA ASP A 16 15.91 -24.36 24.16
C ASP A 16 15.06 -25.56 23.69
N GLU A 17 15.52 -26.07 22.54
CA GLU A 17 15.62 -27.48 22.12
C GLU A 17 14.39 -28.15 21.49
N LEU A 18 14.48 -28.45 20.19
CA LEU A 18 14.67 -29.83 19.70
C LEU A 18 14.90 -29.83 18.18
N ALA A 19 16.16 -30.00 17.77
CA ALA A 19 16.51 -30.46 16.44
C ALA A 19 16.31 -31.99 16.36
N GLN A 20 15.50 -32.45 15.40
CA GLN A 20 15.77 -33.66 14.59
C GLN A 20 14.68 -33.93 13.54
N ASP A 21 15.13 -33.93 12.28
CA ASP A 21 14.81 -34.86 11.18
C ASP A 21 13.41 -35.52 11.17
N GLN A 22 12.66 -35.31 10.07
CA GLN A 22 12.64 -36.31 8.99
C GLN A 22 11.89 -35.84 7.74
N ASN A 23 12.64 -35.87 6.65
CA ASN A 23 12.24 -36.01 5.25
C ASN A 23 10.99 -36.89 5.05
N LEU A 24 9.93 -36.33 4.48
CA LEU A 24 8.90 -37.08 3.75
C LEU A 24 8.53 -36.35 2.47
N ASP A 25 8.86 -37.02 1.36
CA ASP A 25 8.50 -36.74 -0.02
C ASP A 25 7.06 -36.26 -0.22
N PHE A 26 6.90 -35.08 -0.84
CA PHE A 26 5.72 -34.78 -1.65
C PHE A 26 6.14 -34.53 -3.10
N ASN A 27 6.07 -35.62 -3.86
CA ASN A 27 6.11 -35.59 -5.32
C ASN A 27 4.67 -35.63 -5.83
N ASN A 28 4.12 -34.45 -6.17
CA ASN A 28 2.91 -34.28 -6.98
C ASN A 28 3.02 -32.85 -7.53
N GLY A 29 3.37 -32.62 -8.79
CA GLY A 29 2.63 -33.07 -9.95
C GLY A 29 1.82 -31.89 -10.49
N SER A 30 2.35 -31.28 -11.56
CA SER A 30 1.66 -30.36 -12.46
C SER A 30 1.22 -29.00 -11.91
N SER A 31 1.98 -27.96 -12.26
CA SER A 31 1.34 -26.77 -12.85
C SER A 31 2.19 -26.30 -14.02
N GLN A 32 1.71 -26.57 -15.22
CA GLN A 32 2.23 -25.97 -16.43
C GLN A 32 1.94 -24.47 -16.32
N ASN A 33 2.99 -23.67 -16.21
CA ASN A 33 2.92 -22.23 -16.43
C ASN A 33 2.50 -22.00 -17.88
N ASN A 34 1.21 -21.79 -18.09
CA ASN A 34 0.63 -21.48 -19.38
C ASN A 34 0.49 -19.96 -19.50
N ASN A 35 1.62 -19.27 -19.64
CA ASN A 35 1.64 -17.90 -20.12
C ASN A 35 1.33 -17.91 -21.63
N GLN A 36 0.06 -17.90 -21.96
CA GLN A 36 -0.44 -17.54 -23.29
C GLN A 36 -1.13 -16.18 -23.20
N ASN A 37 -0.32 -15.12 -23.24
CA ASN A 37 -0.78 -13.79 -23.60
C ASN A 37 -1.30 -13.82 -25.05
N ASN A 38 -2.62 -13.90 -25.21
CA ASN A 38 -3.30 -13.82 -26.49
C ASN A 38 -3.55 -12.35 -26.86
N ASN A 39 -2.52 -11.68 -27.39
CA ASN A 39 -2.70 -10.47 -28.17
C ASN A 39 -2.73 -10.84 -29.66
N GLN A 40 -3.87 -11.33 -30.13
CA GLN A 40 -4.19 -11.31 -31.56
C GLN A 40 -4.95 -10.03 -31.90
N ASN A 41 -4.22 -8.92 -31.97
CA ASN A 41 -4.67 -7.76 -32.72
C ASN A 41 -4.53 -8.05 -34.22
N ASN A 42 -5.59 -8.63 -34.79
CA ASN A 42 -5.74 -8.74 -36.23
C ASN A 42 -6.29 -7.42 -36.79
N ASN A 43 -5.42 -6.59 -37.35
CA ASN A 43 -5.81 -5.74 -38.47
C ASN A 43 -4.66 -5.52 -39.44
N TRP A 44 -4.47 -6.52 -40.31
CA TRP A 44 -3.66 -6.42 -41.52
C TRP A 44 -4.61 -6.12 -42.67
N PHE A 45 -4.79 -4.84 -42.99
CA PHE A 45 -5.25 -4.42 -44.31
C PHE A 45 -4.31 -3.34 -44.85
N ASP A 46 -3.54 -3.81 -45.82
CA ASP A 46 -2.72 -3.10 -46.77
C ASP A 46 -3.59 -2.17 -47.64
N THR A 47 -3.25 -0.88 -47.71
CA THR A 47 -3.43 -0.07 -48.93
C THR A 47 -2.39 1.03 -48.94
N GLY A 48 -1.41 0.92 -49.85
CA GLY A 48 -0.53 2.02 -50.20
C GLY A 48 -1.26 3.13 -50.98
N ASP A 49 -0.67 4.32 -51.03
CA ASP A 49 -0.19 4.95 -52.26
C ASP A 49 0.63 6.21 -51.93
N ALA A 50 1.46 6.64 -52.87
CA ALA A 50 2.42 7.72 -52.79
C ALA A 50 1.76 9.11 -52.85
N GLY A 51 2.43 10.12 -52.28
CA GLY A 51 2.01 11.50 -52.39
C GLY A 51 3.01 12.49 -51.82
N VAL A 52 4.05 12.80 -52.59
CA VAL A 52 4.84 14.04 -52.50
C VAL A 52 3.94 15.26 -52.64
N MET A 53 4.22 16.36 -51.91
CA MET A 53 4.22 17.83 -52.23
C MET A 53 4.27 18.56 -50.87
N ASP A 54 4.88 19.72 -50.63
CA ASP A 54 5.85 20.59 -51.27
C ASP A 54 6.17 21.64 -50.18
N ALA A 55 7.41 22.11 -50.14
CA ALA A 55 7.84 23.13 -49.20
C ALA A 55 7.47 24.51 -49.76
N THR A 56 6.68 25.30 -49.03
CA THR A 56 6.62 26.76 -49.25
C THR A 56 6.52 27.50 -47.90
N GLU A 57 7.50 28.38 -47.77
CA GLU A 57 7.96 29.26 -46.71
C GLU A 57 7.06 30.49 -46.47
N MET A 58 7.19 31.14 -45.29
CA MET A 58 7.05 32.59 -44.95
C MET A 58 6.50 32.75 -43.51
N ALA A 59 7.29 33.01 -42.46
CA ALA A 59 8.00 34.23 -42.04
C ALA A 59 7.23 35.12 -41.02
N GLN A 60 7.87 35.31 -39.84
CA GLN A 60 7.86 36.47 -38.92
C GLN A 60 6.70 36.66 -37.91
N ASP A 61 7.00 36.48 -36.63
CA ASP A 61 7.00 37.59 -35.67
C ASP A 61 7.92 37.28 -34.47
N ALA A 62 8.70 38.29 -34.05
CA ALA A 62 9.69 38.19 -32.98
C ALA A 62 9.12 38.82 -31.70
N GLY A 63 8.62 37.98 -30.80
CA GLY A 63 8.28 38.35 -29.43
C GLY A 63 9.35 37.85 -28.47
N SER A 64 10.10 38.77 -27.85
CA SER A 64 10.95 38.48 -26.69
C SER A 64 10.11 37.94 -25.54
N ALA A 65 10.24 36.64 -25.27
CA ALA A 65 9.98 36.08 -23.96
C ALA A 65 11.29 36.14 -23.16
N ILE A 66 11.22 36.77 -22.00
CA ILE A 66 12.17 36.55 -20.93
C ILE A 66 11.89 35.14 -20.41
N ASP A 67 12.84 34.21 -20.58
CA ASP A 67 12.84 32.91 -19.90
C ASP A 67 12.89 33.16 -18.38
N GLU A 68 11.72 33.25 -17.78
CA GLU A 68 11.55 32.92 -16.37
C GLU A 68 11.79 31.41 -16.28
N PRO A 69 12.70 30.91 -15.41
CA PRO A 69 12.90 29.48 -15.28
C PRO A 69 11.57 28.86 -14.88
N GLU A 70 10.94 28.16 -15.83
CA GLU A 70 9.78 27.34 -15.55
C GLU A 70 10.19 26.38 -14.43
N PRO A 71 9.39 26.28 -13.35
CA PRO A 71 9.67 25.30 -12.31
C PRO A 71 9.78 23.93 -12.99
N GLU A 72 10.88 23.22 -12.71
CA GLU A 72 11.07 21.87 -13.22
C GLU A 72 9.80 21.07 -12.90
N PRO A 73 9.21 20.34 -13.87
CA PRO A 73 8.04 19.55 -13.60
C PRO A 73 8.38 18.60 -12.45
N GLU A 74 7.64 18.73 -11.34
CA GLU A 74 7.66 17.73 -10.28
C GLU A 74 7.43 16.37 -10.94
N PRO A 75 8.23 15.34 -10.59
CA PRO A 75 8.10 14.04 -11.22
C PRO A 75 6.63 13.59 -11.16
N GLU A 76 6.04 13.34 -12.33
CA GLU A 76 4.70 12.75 -12.40
C GLU A 76 4.75 11.43 -11.63
N PRO A 77 3.77 11.16 -10.74
CA PRO A 77 3.77 9.93 -9.98
C PRO A 77 3.72 8.76 -10.96
N GLU A 78 4.77 7.95 -10.94
CA GLU A 78 4.78 6.64 -11.58
C GLU A 78 3.56 5.86 -11.07
N PRO A 79 2.92 5.01 -11.88
CA PRO A 79 1.78 4.23 -11.43
C PRO A 79 2.26 3.24 -10.35
N SER A 80 2.16 3.63 -9.08
CA SER A 80 2.40 2.74 -7.95
C SER A 80 1.25 1.74 -7.86
N ASN A 81 1.53 0.50 -7.47
CA ASN A 81 0.48 -0.51 -7.32
C ASN A 81 -0.40 -0.26 -6.08
N GLY A 82 -0.16 0.83 -5.35
CA GLY A 82 -0.96 1.40 -4.26
C GLY A 82 -0.15 2.46 -3.51
N ALA A 83 -0.75 3.09 -2.51
CA ALA A 83 -0.15 4.20 -1.76
C ALA A 83 1.09 3.79 -0.95
N CYS A 84 1.17 2.53 -0.53
CA CYS A 84 2.28 1.99 0.27
C CYS A 84 3.33 1.22 -0.55
N ASP A 85 3.07 0.98 -1.84
CA ASP A 85 3.99 0.30 -2.77
C ASP A 85 4.83 1.33 -3.55
N ASN A 86 5.57 2.16 -2.81
CA ASN A 86 6.48 3.16 -3.37
C ASN A 86 7.82 3.18 -2.60
N ASP A 87 8.85 3.77 -3.21
CA ASP A 87 10.21 3.80 -2.65
C ASP A 87 10.31 4.45 -1.25
N ALA A 88 9.38 5.34 -0.88
CA ALA A 88 9.36 5.98 0.43
C ALA A 88 8.83 5.02 1.52
N ASP A 89 7.86 4.19 1.19
CA ASP A 89 7.16 3.32 2.15
C ASP A 89 7.74 1.91 2.24
N GLU A 90 8.21 1.32 1.13
CA GLU A 90 8.73 -0.06 1.10
C GLU A 90 9.87 -0.28 2.11
N GLY A 91 10.76 0.72 2.24
CA GLY A 91 11.87 0.66 3.20
C GLY A 91 11.40 0.70 4.65
N GLU A 92 10.39 1.49 4.94
CA GLU A 92 9.85 1.69 6.29
C GLU A 92 9.00 0.50 6.71
N LEU A 93 8.13 -0.01 5.83
CA LEU A 93 7.32 -1.21 6.07
C LEU A 93 8.20 -2.43 6.37
N GLY A 94 9.29 -2.63 5.62
CA GLY A 94 10.23 -3.71 5.90
C GLY A 94 10.97 -3.57 7.24
N SER A 95 11.12 -2.33 7.75
CA SER A 95 11.71 -2.08 9.06
C SER A 95 10.71 -2.27 10.21
N LEU A 96 9.41 -2.12 9.91
CA LEU A 96 8.31 -2.18 10.86
C LEU A 96 7.65 -3.56 10.96
N ASP A 97 8.00 -4.55 10.12
CA ASP A 97 7.46 -5.92 10.08
C ASP A 97 6.93 -6.45 11.43
N ASP A 98 7.80 -6.51 12.46
CA ASP A 98 7.45 -7.05 13.77
C ASP A 98 6.62 -6.12 14.69
N THR A 99 6.45 -4.85 14.32
CA THR A 99 5.85 -3.79 15.16
C THR A 99 4.72 -3.00 14.49
N LEU A 100 4.48 -3.21 13.20
CA LEU A 100 3.48 -2.46 12.44
C LEU A 100 2.08 -2.73 13.00
N ASP A 101 1.78 -3.99 13.30
CA ASP A 101 0.49 -4.38 13.90
C ASP A 101 0.29 -3.79 15.29
N ASP A 102 1.35 -3.72 16.10
CA ASP A 102 1.33 -3.07 17.42
C ASP A 102 0.96 -1.58 17.26
N VAL A 103 1.64 -0.88 16.34
CA VAL A 103 1.41 0.56 16.09
C VAL A 103 0.00 0.80 15.57
N VAL A 104 -0.44 0.06 14.55
CA VAL A 104 -1.78 0.19 13.96
C VAL A 104 -2.86 -0.16 14.98
N GLY A 105 -2.64 -1.20 15.80
CA GLY A 105 -3.53 -1.60 16.88
C GLY A 105 -3.66 -0.53 17.97
N ASP A 106 -2.54 0.04 18.42
CA ASP A 106 -2.52 1.14 19.39
C ASP A 106 -3.22 2.39 18.83
N CYS A 107 -2.96 2.74 17.56
CA CYS A 107 -3.63 3.83 16.88
C CYS A 107 -5.14 3.59 16.79
N ALA A 108 -5.57 2.39 16.40
CA ALA A 108 -6.97 2.02 16.37
C ALA A 108 -7.64 2.23 17.73
N LEU A 109 -7.06 1.69 18.81
CA LEU A 109 -7.57 1.80 20.18
C LEU A 109 -7.63 3.25 20.67
N SER A 110 -6.59 4.03 20.40
CA SER A 110 -6.51 5.44 20.81
C SER A 110 -7.57 6.31 20.12
N CYS A 111 -7.93 5.94 18.89
CA CYS A 111 -8.86 6.66 18.03
C CYS A 111 -10.32 6.17 18.08
N LEU A 112 -10.62 5.07 18.78
CA LEU A 112 -11.98 4.49 18.87
C LEU A 112 -13.07 5.47 19.31
N LEU A 113 -12.71 6.50 20.09
CA LEU A 113 -13.64 7.51 20.60
C LEU A 113 -13.59 8.83 19.81
N SER A 114 -12.78 8.89 18.75
CA SER A 114 -12.74 10.04 17.84
C SER A 114 -14.07 10.17 17.10
N SER A 115 -14.45 11.41 16.78
CA SER A 115 -15.57 11.66 15.87
C SER A 115 -15.24 11.32 14.43
N ASP A 116 -13.94 11.22 14.11
CA ASP A 116 -13.42 10.80 12.82
C ASP A 116 -12.28 9.79 13.06
N VAL A 117 -12.62 8.52 12.96
CA VAL A 117 -11.69 7.42 13.27
C VAL A 117 -10.65 7.28 12.16
N ALA A 118 -11.01 7.56 10.90
CA ALA A 118 -10.11 7.44 9.76
C ALA A 118 -8.99 8.47 9.85
N THR A 119 -9.34 9.76 9.98
CA THR A 119 -8.34 10.82 10.10
C THR A 119 -7.50 10.67 11.36
N CYS A 120 -8.11 10.34 12.51
CA CYS A 120 -7.35 10.10 13.74
C CYS A 120 -6.36 8.94 13.58
N GLY A 121 -6.80 7.85 12.94
CA GLY A 121 -5.95 6.67 12.69
C GLY A 121 -4.79 6.99 11.76
N SER A 122 -5.07 7.67 10.65
CA SER A 122 -4.03 8.12 9.69
C SER A 122 -3.01 9.04 10.36
N ASP A 123 -3.47 10.10 11.04
CA ASP A 123 -2.60 11.02 11.78
C ASP A 123 -1.74 10.27 12.81
N CYS A 124 -2.32 9.30 13.51
CA CYS A 124 -1.60 8.51 14.50
C CYS A 124 -0.52 7.62 13.87
N VAL A 125 -0.82 6.97 12.74
CA VAL A 125 0.15 6.11 12.04
C VAL A 125 1.28 6.97 11.48
N ALA A 126 0.96 8.09 10.85
CA ALA A 126 1.95 9.05 10.36
C ALA A 126 2.83 9.62 11.49
N ASP A 127 2.27 9.86 12.68
CA ASP A 127 3.02 10.38 13.84
C ASP A 127 3.94 9.33 14.49
N ASN A 128 3.68 8.03 14.30
CA ASN A 128 4.41 6.94 14.94
C ASN A 128 5.25 6.10 13.98
N THR A 129 5.21 6.40 12.69
CA THR A 129 6.00 5.74 11.64
C THR A 129 6.64 6.81 10.75
N ASP A 130 7.50 6.40 9.82
CA ASP A 130 8.04 7.27 8.77
C ASP A 130 7.33 7.03 7.41
N LEU A 131 6.13 6.43 7.44
CA LEU A 131 5.31 6.20 6.25
C LEU A 131 4.83 7.53 5.66
N SER A 132 4.59 7.52 4.35
CA SER A 132 3.96 8.62 3.64
C SER A 132 2.54 8.88 4.15
N ASP A 133 2.06 10.11 3.95
CA ASP A 133 0.69 10.49 4.31
C ASP A 133 -0.34 9.62 3.56
N ASP A 134 -0.11 9.37 2.27
CA ASP A 134 -1.01 8.56 1.44
C ASP A 134 -1.06 7.10 1.94
N CYS A 135 0.07 6.52 2.35
CA CYS A 135 0.10 5.17 2.93
C CYS A 135 -0.57 5.13 4.32
N SER A 136 -0.30 6.15 5.15
CA SER A 136 -0.94 6.30 6.47
C SER A 136 -2.45 6.44 6.37
N ASP A 137 -2.95 7.11 5.33
CA ASP A 137 -4.38 7.22 5.04
C ASP A 137 -5.02 5.84 4.81
N CYS A 138 -4.36 4.93 4.09
CA CYS A 138 -4.84 3.56 3.92
C CYS A 138 -4.96 2.81 5.27
N PHE A 139 -4.02 3.00 6.19
CA PHE A 139 -4.13 2.45 7.54
C PHE A 139 -5.26 3.11 8.33
N GLY A 140 -5.47 4.42 8.19
CA GLY A 140 -6.63 5.12 8.76
C GLY A 140 -7.96 4.53 8.28
N GLU A 141 -8.07 4.24 6.99
CA GLU A 141 -9.28 3.65 6.38
C GLU A 141 -9.57 2.24 6.91
N ILE A 142 -8.56 1.36 6.98
CA ILE A 142 -8.78 0.00 7.52
C ILE A 142 -9.13 0.02 9.01
N ILE A 143 -8.55 0.95 9.79
CA ILE A 143 -8.93 1.16 11.19
C ILE A 143 -10.40 1.57 11.29
N ALA A 144 -10.83 2.53 10.48
CA ALA A 144 -12.22 3.00 10.47
C ALA A 144 -13.20 1.91 9.99
N CYS A 145 -12.81 1.12 8.99
CA CYS A 145 -13.56 -0.03 8.52
C CYS A 145 -13.73 -1.06 9.65
N THR A 146 -12.64 -1.40 10.33
CA THR A 146 -12.64 -2.36 11.44
C THR A 146 -13.52 -1.88 12.60
N ALA A 147 -13.42 -0.60 12.96
CA ALA A 147 -14.27 0.00 13.99
C ALA A 147 -15.76 -0.03 13.61
N SER A 148 -16.10 0.07 12.31
CA SER A 148 -17.47 0.12 11.83
C SER A 148 -18.11 -1.26 11.65
N ASN A 149 -17.34 -2.22 11.12
CA ASN A 149 -17.85 -3.54 10.73
C ASN A 149 -17.51 -4.65 11.73
N CYS A 150 -16.42 -4.48 12.49
CA CYS A 150 -15.80 -5.55 13.25
C CYS A 150 -15.64 -5.26 14.75
N ALA A 151 -16.06 -4.09 15.23
CA ALA A 151 -15.90 -3.71 16.64
C ALA A 151 -16.47 -4.74 17.65
N PHE A 152 -17.55 -5.46 17.29
CA PHE A 152 -18.10 -6.50 18.16
C PHE A 152 -17.22 -7.76 18.22
N GLN A 153 -16.66 -8.16 17.09
CA GLN A 153 -15.79 -9.31 16.93
C GLN A 153 -14.40 -9.04 17.54
N CYS A 154 -13.91 -7.82 17.38
CA CYS A 154 -12.64 -7.37 17.93
C CYS A 154 -12.74 -7.10 19.44
N GLY A 155 -13.80 -6.46 19.93
CA GLY A 155 -13.99 -6.24 21.36
C GLY A 155 -12.79 -5.55 22.03
N LEU A 156 -12.06 -6.28 22.87
CA LEU A 156 -10.81 -5.83 23.53
C LEU A 156 -9.56 -6.56 23.01
N ASP A 157 -9.71 -7.43 22.01
CA ASP A 157 -8.67 -8.29 21.44
C ASP A 157 -8.63 -8.06 19.92
N ALA A 158 -7.90 -7.02 19.51
CA ALA A 158 -7.78 -6.63 18.10
C ALA A 158 -7.00 -7.67 17.26
N GLU A 159 -6.22 -8.53 17.91
CA GLU A 159 -5.42 -9.59 17.29
C GLU A 159 -6.16 -10.95 17.32
N GLY A 160 -7.29 -11.03 18.01
CA GLY A 160 -8.07 -12.26 18.13
C GLY A 160 -8.59 -12.76 16.79
N GLU A 161 -8.67 -14.08 16.62
CA GLU A 161 -9.07 -14.77 15.39
C GLU A 161 -10.42 -14.25 14.85
N ALA A 162 -11.39 -13.95 15.73
CA ALA A 162 -12.68 -13.40 15.32
C ALA A 162 -12.57 -11.99 14.72
N CYS A 163 -11.65 -11.16 15.22
CA CYS A 163 -11.37 -9.84 14.65
C CYS A 163 -10.71 -10.00 13.27
N ALA A 164 -9.67 -10.82 13.19
CA ALA A 164 -8.93 -11.08 11.97
C ALA A 164 -9.86 -11.58 10.83
N SER A 165 -10.68 -12.60 11.09
CA SER A 165 -11.65 -13.08 10.09
C SER A 165 -12.66 -12.01 9.68
N CYS A 166 -13.08 -11.14 10.60
CA CYS A 166 -13.97 -10.05 10.23
C CYS A 166 -13.28 -9.01 9.34
N ARG A 167 -12.02 -8.66 9.62
CA ARG A 167 -11.23 -7.75 8.76
C ARG A 167 -11.02 -8.35 7.37
N GLU A 168 -10.66 -9.62 7.31
CA GLU A 168 -10.49 -10.35 6.04
C GLU A 168 -11.76 -10.29 5.18
N GLU A 169 -12.94 -10.48 5.80
CA GLU A 169 -14.22 -10.46 5.07
C GLU A 169 -14.73 -9.06 4.68
N ASN A 170 -14.32 -8.00 5.40
CA ASN A 170 -14.98 -6.68 5.29
C ASN A 170 -14.05 -5.52 4.94
N CYS A 171 -12.75 -5.64 5.20
CA CYS A 171 -11.84 -4.49 5.21
C CYS A 171 -10.55 -4.72 4.42
N ASN A 172 -10.06 -5.97 4.30
CA ASN A 172 -8.79 -6.23 3.64
C ASN A 172 -8.82 -5.89 2.14
N ASP A 173 -9.90 -6.19 1.42
CA ASP A 173 -10.01 -5.88 -0.01
C ASP A 173 -9.83 -4.38 -0.31
N ASP A 174 -10.44 -3.51 0.51
CA ASP A 174 -10.33 -2.06 0.36
C ASP A 174 -8.93 -1.57 0.75
N PHE A 175 -8.35 -2.15 1.82
CA PHE A 175 -6.98 -1.86 2.22
C PHE A 175 -5.97 -2.23 1.13
N GLU A 176 -6.05 -3.45 0.59
CA GLU A 176 -5.12 -3.93 -0.45
C GLU A 176 -5.22 -3.08 -1.72
N GLN A 177 -6.42 -2.61 -2.04
CA GLN A 177 -6.64 -1.70 -3.17
C GLN A 177 -6.04 -0.30 -2.92
N CYS A 178 -6.11 0.19 -1.69
CA CYS A 178 -5.53 1.48 -1.30
C CYS A 178 -4.00 1.38 -1.22
N ALA A 179 -3.51 0.46 -0.39
CA ALA A 179 -2.12 0.35 0.00
C ALA A 179 -1.25 -0.31 -1.08
N GLY A 180 -1.81 -1.23 -1.89
CA GLY A 180 -1.03 -1.99 -2.87
C GLY A 180 -0.19 -3.11 -2.27
N ILE A 181 -0.40 -3.40 -0.97
CA ILE A 181 0.27 -4.45 -0.19
C ILE A 181 -0.80 -5.28 0.54
N PRO A 182 -0.50 -6.56 0.85
CA PRO A 182 -1.42 -7.39 1.64
C PRO A 182 -1.67 -6.78 3.02
N ALA A 183 -2.89 -6.95 3.52
CA ALA A 183 -3.20 -6.60 4.91
C ALA A 183 -2.44 -7.52 5.88
N GLN A 184 -1.96 -6.93 6.99
CA GLN A 184 -1.24 -7.62 8.07
C GLN A 184 -2.22 -8.07 9.17
#